data_AF-A0A926BFX7-F1
#
_entry.id   AF-A0A926BFX7-F1
#
_cell.length_a   1.000
_cell.length_b   1.000
_cell.length_c   1.000
_cell.angle_alpha   90.00
_cell.angle_beta   90.00
_cell.angle_gamma   90.00
#
_symmetry.space_group_name_H-M   'P 1'
#
loop_
_entity.id
_entity.type
_entity.pdbx_description
1 polymer ?
#
loop_
_entity_poly.entity_id
_entity_poly.type
_entity_poly.pdbx_seq_one_letter_code
_entity_poly.pdbx_strand_id
1 'polypeptide(L)'
;MTDMIPAEVAKKIGQAIALIRSVPGYEAESQTLAQLLSDGKIRYVPTLEDRAHAGLLGTITLGPEPFAPGSTILGLAETLIHERHHLTQNPLEKTVSFWTGVATKSDVMARYEKPAYQAAATFLERFRQAFPALAAESDAELFAVRSSYESSYGEALS
;
A
#
# COMPACT_ATOMS: atom_id res chain seq x y z
N MET A 1 -0.38 13.36 -22.42
CA MET A 1 -0.11 11.98 -22.86
C MET A 1 -0.58 11.09 -21.73
N THR A 2 -1.53 10.21 -21.97
CA THR A 2 -1.86 9.15 -21.01
C THR A 2 -0.69 8.19 -21.05
N ASP A 3 0.22 8.29 -20.08
CA ASP A 3 1.29 7.32 -19.92
C ASP A 3 0.64 5.97 -19.65
N MET A 4 0.51 5.16 -20.69
CA MET A 4 -0.10 3.85 -20.59
C MET A 4 0.80 3.00 -19.71
N ILE A 5 0.21 2.43 -18.66
CA ILE A 5 0.89 1.44 -17.82
C ILE A 5 1.37 0.31 -18.73
N PRO A 6 2.66 -0.08 -18.67
CA PRO A 6 3.15 -1.21 -19.45
C PRO A 6 2.30 -2.47 -19.19
N ALA A 7 2.05 -3.27 -20.23
CA ALA A 7 1.12 -4.41 -20.13
C ALA A 7 1.48 -5.39 -19.00
N GLU A 8 2.77 -5.67 -18.80
CA GLU A 8 3.25 -6.53 -17.70
C GLU A 8 3.00 -5.92 -16.31
N VAL A 9 3.13 -4.59 -16.19
CA VAL A 9 2.82 -3.88 -14.94
C VAL A 9 1.32 -3.94 -14.68
N ALA A 10 0.48 -3.67 -15.68
CA ALA A 10 -0.97 -3.76 -15.57
C ALA A 10 -1.43 -5.18 -15.19
N LYS A 11 -0.78 -6.21 -15.76
CA LYS A 11 -1.03 -7.62 -15.43
C LYS A 11 -0.71 -7.93 -13.95
N LYS A 12 0.46 -7.50 -13.45
CA LYS A 12 0.84 -7.70 -12.05
C LYS A 12 -0.10 -6.97 -11.09
N ILE A 13 -0.51 -5.74 -11.40
CA ILE A 13 -1.52 -5.01 -10.61
C ILE A 13 -2.85 -5.77 -10.61
N GLY A 14 -3.30 -6.28 -11.75
CA GLY A 14 -4.50 -7.10 -11.85
C GLY A 14 -4.43 -8.38 -11.01
N GLN A 15 -3.26 -9.04 -10.98
CA GLN A 15 -3.02 -10.21 -10.12
C GLN A 15 -3.07 -9.84 -8.63
N ALA A 16 -2.48 -8.73 -8.23
CA ALA A 16 -2.55 -8.25 -6.85
C ALA A 16 -3.99 -7.91 -6.43
N ILE A 17 -4.77 -7.24 -7.28
CA ILE A 17 -6.20 -6.96 -7.01
C ILE A 17 -7.01 -8.25 -6.88
N ALA A 18 -6.75 -9.23 -7.75
CA ALA A 18 -7.40 -10.54 -7.66
C ALA A 18 -7.03 -11.28 -6.36
N LEU A 19 -5.79 -11.14 -5.89
CA LEU A 19 -5.34 -11.68 -4.60
C LEU A 19 -6.08 -11.00 -3.44
N ILE A 20 -6.18 -9.67 -3.43
CA ILE A 20 -6.92 -8.91 -2.42
C ILE A 20 -8.37 -9.40 -2.35
N ARG A 21 -9.03 -9.59 -3.51
CA ARG A 21 -10.40 -10.11 -3.57
C ARG A 21 -10.55 -11.51 -2.96
N SER A 22 -9.49 -12.31 -2.97
CA SER A 22 -9.53 -13.68 -2.43
C SER A 22 -9.45 -13.72 -0.90
N VAL A 23 -9.06 -12.61 -0.25
CA VAL A 23 -9.02 -12.50 1.21
C VAL A 23 -10.42 -12.14 1.74
N PRO A 24 -11.02 -12.96 2.62
CA PRO A 24 -12.34 -12.66 3.18
C PRO A 24 -12.39 -11.29 3.86
N GLY A 25 -13.40 -10.48 3.52
CA GLY A 25 -13.60 -9.14 4.07
C GLY A 25 -12.90 -8.00 3.33
N TYR A 26 -12.20 -8.30 2.22
CA TYR A 26 -11.54 -7.31 1.34
C TYR A 26 -12.20 -7.18 -0.04
N GLU A 27 -13.43 -7.68 -0.20
CA GLU A 27 -14.14 -7.66 -1.47
C GLU A 27 -14.38 -6.22 -1.94
N ALA A 28 -14.79 -5.31 -1.04
CA ALA A 28 -15.08 -3.92 -1.37
C ALA A 28 -13.81 -3.12 -1.74
N GLU A 29 -12.71 -3.36 -1.04
CA GLU A 29 -11.39 -2.80 -1.31
C GLU A 29 -10.90 -3.24 -2.69
N SER A 30 -11.02 -4.54 -3.00
CA SER A 30 -10.62 -5.07 -4.31
C SER A 30 -11.45 -4.48 -5.46
N GLN A 31 -12.76 -4.30 -5.27
CA GLN A 31 -13.64 -3.67 -6.26
C GLN A 31 -13.25 -2.21 -6.46
N THR A 32 -12.96 -1.48 -5.39
CA THR A 32 -12.52 -0.08 -5.47
C THR A 32 -11.20 0.04 -6.23
N LEU A 33 -10.22 -0.82 -5.92
CA LEU A 33 -8.93 -0.84 -6.61
C LEU A 33 -9.09 -1.20 -8.10
N ALA A 34 -9.97 -2.15 -8.42
CA ALA A 34 -10.30 -2.49 -9.81
C ALA A 34 -10.90 -1.29 -10.56
N GLN A 35 -11.80 -0.53 -9.92
CA GLN A 35 -12.36 0.69 -10.48
C GLN A 35 -11.29 1.76 -10.70
N LEU A 36 -10.42 2.00 -9.70
CA LEU A 36 -9.30 2.94 -9.83
C LEU A 36 -8.36 2.57 -10.98
N LEU A 37 -8.08 1.28 -11.18
CA LEU A 37 -7.29 0.80 -12.31
C LEU A 37 -7.99 1.08 -13.65
N SER A 38 -9.28 0.75 -13.75
CA SER A 38 -10.09 0.99 -14.95
C SER A 38 -10.21 2.48 -15.30
N ASP A 39 -10.26 3.34 -14.28
CA ASP A 39 -10.37 4.79 -14.42
C ASP A 39 -9.01 5.47 -14.73
N GLY A 40 -7.92 4.72 -14.81
CA GLY A 40 -6.57 5.27 -15.01
C GLY A 40 -6.04 6.07 -13.81
N LYS A 41 -6.57 5.77 -12.62
CA LYS A 41 -6.16 6.38 -11.34
C LYS A 41 -5.09 5.60 -10.61
N ILE A 42 -4.86 4.33 -10.97
CA ILE A 42 -3.59 3.65 -10.65
C ILE A 42 -2.63 3.95 -11.79
N ARG A 43 -1.42 4.42 -11.47
CA ARG A 43 -0.41 4.86 -12.45
C ARG A 43 0.92 4.21 -12.14
N TYR A 44 1.77 4.13 -13.15
CA TYR A 44 3.14 3.68 -13.02
C TYR A 44 4.09 4.78 -13.46
N VAL A 45 5.05 5.14 -12.60
CA VAL A 45 6.08 6.13 -12.90
C VAL A 45 7.45 5.48 -12.69
N PRO A 46 8.20 5.18 -13.77
CA PRO A 46 9.46 4.43 -13.67
C PRO A 46 10.57 5.17 -12.95
N THR A 47 10.45 6.49 -12.80
CA THR A 47 11.42 7.37 -12.11
C THR A 47 10.97 7.73 -10.70
N LEU A 48 9.86 7.18 -10.20
CA LEU A 48 9.43 7.42 -8.84
C LEU A 48 10.39 6.68 -7.89
N GLU A 49 11.00 7.42 -6.98
CA GLU A 49 11.92 6.88 -5.97
C GLU A 49 11.15 6.07 -4.91
N ASP A 50 9.95 6.54 -4.56
CA ASP A 50 9.06 5.86 -3.62
C ASP A 50 8.52 4.55 -4.23
N ARG A 51 8.29 3.58 -3.34
CA ARG A 51 7.61 2.32 -3.68
C ARG A 51 6.23 2.59 -4.30
N ALA A 52 5.46 3.44 -3.64
CA ALA A 52 4.19 3.96 -4.09
C ALA A 52 3.84 5.23 -3.32
N HIS A 53 2.87 6.01 -3.83
CA HIS A 53 2.22 7.04 -3.03
C HIS A 53 0.80 7.34 -3.52
N ALA A 54 -0.06 7.70 -2.58
CA ALA A 54 -1.39 8.21 -2.84
C ALA A 54 -1.34 9.73 -3.10
N GLY A 55 -1.96 10.15 -4.21
CA GLY A 55 -2.06 11.54 -4.63
C GLY A 55 -3.34 12.21 -4.15
N LEU A 56 -3.30 13.54 -4.00
CA LEU A 56 -4.45 14.37 -3.56
C LEU A 56 -5.69 14.25 -4.47
N LEU A 57 -5.50 13.85 -5.73
CA LEU A 57 -6.57 13.69 -6.72
C LEU A 57 -7.17 12.27 -6.75
N GLY A 58 -6.95 11.46 -5.71
CA GLY A 58 -7.51 10.11 -5.65
C GLY A 58 -6.75 9.11 -6.53
N THR A 59 -5.46 9.32 -6.75
CA THR A 59 -4.62 8.45 -7.59
C THR A 59 -3.63 7.65 -6.74
N ILE A 60 -3.31 6.43 -7.16
CA ILE A 60 -2.19 5.66 -6.61
C ILE A 60 -1.10 5.65 -7.67
N THR A 61 0.08 6.17 -7.36
CA THR A 61 1.24 6.13 -8.26
C THR A 61 2.22 5.09 -7.74
N LEU A 62 2.55 4.09 -8.55
CA LEU A 62 3.48 3.03 -8.22
C LEU A 62 4.84 3.31 -8.87
N GLY A 63 5.91 3.09 -8.11
CA GLY A 63 7.28 3.13 -8.60
C GLY A 63 7.70 1.77 -9.18
N PRO A 64 8.97 1.62 -9.57
CA PRO A 64 9.51 0.36 -10.10
C PRO A 64 9.69 -0.74 -9.03
N GLU A 65 9.85 -0.37 -7.77
CA GLU A 65 10.24 -1.29 -6.69
C GLU A 65 9.23 -2.43 -6.43
N PRO A 66 7.90 -2.23 -6.41
CA PRO A 66 6.92 -3.33 -6.30
C PRO A 66 6.98 -4.34 -7.45
N PHE A 67 7.66 -4.01 -8.54
CA PHE A 67 7.77 -4.84 -9.73
C PHE A 67 9.17 -5.44 -9.94
N ALA A 68 10.12 -5.08 -9.08
CA ALA A 68 11.52 -5.51 -9.14
C ALA A 68 11.68 -7.02 -8.94
N PRO A 69 12.80 -7.63 -9.37
CA PRO A 69 13.11 -9.02 -9.07
C PRO A 69 13.15 -9.24 -7.56
N GLY A 70 12.41 -10.24 -7.07
CA GLY A 70 12.28 -10.53 -5.64
C GLY A 70 10.99 -9.99 -5.01
N SER A 71 10.31 -9.05 -5.65
CA SER A 71 9.00 -8.55 -5.18
C SER A 71 7.89 -9.57 -5.49
N THR A 72 7.02 -9.79 -4.52
CA THR A 72 5.92 -10.77 -4.61
C THR A 72 4.61 -10.09 -5.02
N ILE A 73 3.63 -10.89 -5.50
CA ILE A 73 2.27 -10.37 -5.75
C ILE A 73 1.59 -10.00 -4.42
N LEU A 74 1.93 -10.69 -3.33
CA LEU A 74 1.44 -10.36 -1.99
C LEU A 74 1.97 -9.00 -1.51
N GLY A 75 3.26 -8.72 -1.70
CA GLY A 75 3.87 -7.43 -1.38
C GLY A 75 3.29 -6.29 -2.23
N LEU A 76 2.99 -6.52 -3.51
CA LEU A 76 2.26 -5.53 -4.31
C LEU A 76 0.82 -5.32 -3.82
N ALA A 77 0.13 -6.39 -3.41
CA ALA A 77 -1.22 -6.30 -2.85
C ALA A 77 -1.24 -5.51 -1.53
N GLU A 78 -0.27 -5.78 -0.65
CA GLU A 78 -0.03 -5.02 0.58
C GLU A 78 0.12 -3.52 0.29
N THR A 79 0.95 -3.18 -0.68
CA THR A 79 1.21 -1.78 -1.05
C THR A 79 -0.04 -1.11 -1.58
N LEU A 80 -0.84 -1.81 -2.39
CA LEU A 80 -2.12 -1.28 -2.86
C LEU A 80 -3.11 -1.04 -1.71
N ILE A 81 -3.12 -1.88 -0.68
CA ILE A 81 -3.95 -1.67 0.52
C ILE A 81 -3.46 -0.45 1.32
N HIS A 82 -2.15 -0.32 1.53
CA HIS A 82 -1.54 0.84 2.18
C HIS A 82 -1.95 2.15 1.48
N GLU A 83 -1.72 2.24 0.17
CA GLU A 83 -2.05 3.45 -0.58
C GLU A 83 -3.56 3.68 -0.70
N ARG A 84 -4.35 2.61 -0.78
CA ARG A 84 -5.81 2.72 -0.76
C ARG A 84 -6.29 3.33 0.55
N HIS A 85 -5.67 3.00 1.68
CA HIS A 85 -6.02 3.57 2.97
C HIS A 85 -5.81 5.09 2.96
N HIS A 86 -4.68 5.56 2.44
CA HIS A 86 -4.41 6.99 2.27
C HIS A 86 -5.47 7.73 1.44
N LEU A 87 -6.08 7.07 0.45
CA LEU A 87 -7.17 7.65 -0.32
C LEU A 87 -8.51 7.75 0.44
N THR A 88 -8.66 7.05 1.58
CA THR A 88 -9.82 7.24 2.47
C THR A 88 -9.63 8.36 3.48
N GLN A 89 -8.38 8.70 3.78
CA GLN A 89 -8.04 9.74 4.75
C GLN A 89 -8.34 11.13 4.19
N ASN A 90 -8.49 12.11 5.08
CA ASN A 90 -8.66 13.49 4.65
C ASN A 90 -7.37 13.96 3.97
N PRO A 91 -7.39 14.50 2.73
CA PRO A 91 -6.18 14.95 2.04
C PRO A 91 -5.37 16.00 2.80
N LEU A 92 -6.02 16.78 3.68
CA LEU A 92 -5.37 17.75 4.54
C LEU A 92 -4.66 17.12 5.74
N GLU A 93 -5.00 15.89 6.12
CA GLU A 93 -4.41 15.20 7.26
C GLU A 93 -2.92 14.96 7.08
N LYS A 94 -2.46 14.69 5.85
CA LYS A 94 -1.04 14.62 5.52
C LYS A 94 -0.32 15.93 5.85
N THR A 95 -0.92 17.06 5.47
CA THR A 95 -0.35 18.40 5.70
C THR A 95 -0.38 18.76 7.18
N VAL A 96 -1.50 18.51 7.85
CA VAL A 96 -1.65 18.78 9.29
C VAL A 96 -0.69 17.90 10.10
N SER A 97 -0.58 16.61 9.77
CA SER A 97 0.33 15.69 10.44
C SER A 97 1.80 16.07 10.22
N PHE A 98 2.15 16.57 9.03
CA PHE A 98 3.49 17.09 8.76
C PHE A 98 3.81 18.27 9.68
N TRP A 99 3.00 19.33 9.63
CA TRP A 99 3.24 20.55 10.41
C TRP A 99 3.15 20.33 11.91
N THR A 100 2.27 19.42 12.36
CA THR A 100 2.21 19.02 13.77
C THR A 100 3.54 18.40 14.19
N GLY A 101 4.06 17.43 13.44
CA GLY A 101 5.34 16.78 13.74
C GLY A 101 6.51 17.77 13.83
N VAL A 102 6.57 18.73 12.89
CA VAL A 102 7.55 19.82 12.93
C VAL A 102 7.38 20.68 14.19
N ALA A 103 6.15 21.12 14.49
CA ALA A 103 5.88 22.00 15.62
C ALA A 103 6.14 21.34 16.97
N THR A 104 5.85 20.04 17.10
CA THR A 104 6.01 19.28 18.35
C THR A 104 7.34 18.54 18.45
N LYS A 105 8.21 18.63 17.43
CA LYS A 105 9.48 17.89 17.33
C LYS A 105 9.29 16.37 17.50
N SER A 106 8.24 15.85 16.90
CA SER A 106 7.94 14.41 16.84
C SER A 106 8.02 13.92 15.40
N ASP A 107 7.89 12.61 15.20
CA ASP A 107 7.91 12.00 13.87
C ASP A 107 6.90 12.67 12.94
N VAL A 108 7.41 13.16 11.82
CA VAL A 108 6.65 13.84 10.79
C VAL A 108 5.71 12.82 10.14
N MET A 109 4.48 13.22 9.84
CA MET A 109 3.47 12.37 9.19
C MET A 109 3.00 11.12 9.97
N ALA A 110 3.46 10.89 11.20
CA ALA A 110 3.08 9.70 11.97
C ALA A 110 1.56 9.48 12.09
N ARG A 111 0.75 10.53 12.29
CA ARG A 111 -0.72 10.37 12.38
C ARG A 111 -1.35 9.93 11.07
N TYR A 112 -0.74 10.31 9.96
CA TYR A 112 -1.20 9.98 8.62
C TYR A 112 -0.75 8.58 8.18
N GLU A 113 0.51 8.23 8.44
CA GLU A 113 1.14 6.99 7.98
C GLU A 113 0.84 5.77 8.85
N LYS A 114 0.82 5.91 10.18
CA LYS A 114 0.63 4.77 11.10
C LYS A 114 -0.66 3.97 10.82
N PRO A 115 -1.82 4.59 10.54
CA PRO A 115 -3.04 3.84 10.18
C PRO A 115 -2.93 3.04 8.88
N ALA A 116 -2.16 3.52 7.90
CA ALA A 116 -1.96 2.80 6.64
C ALA A 116 -1.09 1.54 6.85
N TYR A 117 -0.02 1.64 7.66
CA TYR A 117 0.75 0.49 8.11
C TYR A 117 -0.10 -0.55 8.85
N GLN A 118 -1.01 -0.09 9.73
CA GLN A 118 -1.95 -0.98 10.43
C GLN A 118 -2.90 -1.69 9.45
N ALA A 119 -3.40 -0.99 8.43
CA ALA A 119 -4.26 -1.57 7.40
C ALA A 119 -3.52 -2.64 6.57
N ALA A 120 -2.27 -2.36 6.19
CA ALA A 120 -1.39 -3.30 5.49
C ALA A 120 -1.12 -4.56 6.33
N ALA A 121 -0.74 -4.39 7.61
CA ALA A 121 -0.51 -5.52 8.51
C ALA A 121 -1.79 -6.34 8.75
N THR A 122 -2.93 -5.69 8.95
CA THR A 122 -4.22 -6.36 9.11
C THR A 122 -4.55 -7.20 7.87
N PHE A 123 -4.32 -6.67 6.67
CA PHE A 123 -4.53 -7.41 5.42
C PHE A 123 -3.67 -8.67 5.36
N LEU A 124 -2.38 -8.55 5.67
CA LEU A 124 -1.48 -9.70 5.67
C LEU A 124 -1.88 -10.74 6.73
N GLU A 125 -2.27 -10.32 7.94
CA GLU A 125 -2.76 -11.26 8.96
C GLU A 125 -4.02 -12.01 8.51
N ARG A 126 -4.94 -11.34 7.83
CA ARG A 126 -6.14 -11.96 7.25
C ARG A 126 -5.79 -12.90 6.11
N PHE A 127 -4.84 -12.52 5.25
CA PHE A 127 -4.32 -13.38 4.19
C PHE A 127 -3.72 -14.67 4.78
N ARG A 128 -2.86 -14.55 5.80
CA ARG A 128 -2.26 -15.68 6.52
C ARG A 128 -3.29 -16.64 7.09
N GLN A 129 -4.37 -16.11 7.67
CA GLN A 129 -5.48 -16.90 8.20
C GLN A 129 -6.27 -17.63 7.11
N ALA A 130 -6.51 -16.95 5.98
CA ALA A 130 -7.28 -17.50 4.86
C ALA A 130 -6.49 -18.53 4.04
N PHE A 131 -5.16 -18.38 3.96
CA PHE A 131 -4.28 -19.22 3.15
C PHE A 131 -3.12 -19.81 3.97
N PRO A 132 -3.36 -20.78 4.87
CA PRO A 132 -2.30 -21.32 5.75
C PRO A 132 -1.10 -21.91 5.01
N ALA A 133 -1.31 -22.44 3.79
CA ALA A 133 -0.22 -22.96 2.95
C ALA A 133 0.76 -21.88 2.47
N LEU A 134 0.34 -20.61 2.49
CA LEU A 134 1.13 -19.43 2.10
C LEU A 134 1.51 -18.57 3.32
N ALA A 135 1.37 -19.10 4.54
CA ALA A 135 1.61 -18.34 5.76
C ALA A 135 3.05 -17.80 5.84
N ALA A 136 4.05 -18.56 5.39
CA ALA A 136 5.45 -18.14 5.40
C ALA A 136 5.71 -16.90 4.50
N GLU A 137 5.02 -16.79 3.37
CA GLU A 137 5.11 -15.60 2.50
C GLU A 137 4.53 -14.39 3.22
N SER A 138 3.37 -14.56 3.85
CA SER A 138 2.74 -13.51 4.65
C SER A 138 3.56 -13.10 5.86
N ASP A 139 4.23 -14.03 6.53
CA ASP A 139 5.07 -13.75 7.70
C ASP A 139 6.30 -12.92 7.30
N ALA A 140 6.88 -13.19 6.12
CA ALA A 140 7.99 -12.41 5.58
C ALA A 140 7.57 -10.95 5.27
N GLU A 141 6.42 -10.77 4.60
CA GLU A 141 5.88 -9.43 4.32
C GLU A 141 5.49 -8.70 5.62
N LEU A 142 4.86 -9.40 6.59
CA LEU A 142 4.53 -8.83 7.91
C LEU A 142 5.79 -8.37 8.65
N PHE A 143 6.86 -9.16 8.60
CA PHE A 143 8.13 -8.78 9.19
C PHE A 143 8.70 -7.52 8.53
N ALA A 144 8.65 -7.42 7.19
CA ALA A 144 9.12 -6.23 6.47
C ALA A 144 8.31 -4.97 6.82
N VAL A 145 6.98 -5.07 6.87
CA VAL A 145 6.07 -3.98 7.27
C VAL A 145 6.37 -3.53 8.71
N ARG A 146 6.47 -4.48 9.65
CA ARG A 146 6.77 -4.19 11.07
C ARG A 146 8.14 -3.55 11.25
N SER A 147 9.17 -4.07 10.56
CA SER A 147 10.54 -3.53 10.63
C SER A 147 10.62 -2.11 10.08
N SER A 148 9.90 -1.83 8.98
CA SER A 148 9.84 -0.50 8.39
C SER A 148 9.12 0.49 9.31
N TYR A 149 8.03 0.06 9.94
CA TYR A 149 7.30 0.85 10.93
C TYR A 149 8.17 1.17 12.15
N GLU A 150 8.83 0.18 12.74
CA GLU A 150 9.69 0.37 13.92
C GLU A 150 10.88 1.27 13.60
N SER A 151 11.51 1.08 12.44
CA SER A 151 12.61 1.96 12.00
C SER A 151 12.15 3.41 11.79
N SER A 152 10.88 3.63 11.44
CA SER A 152 10.35 4.97 11.14
C SER A 152 9.84 5.70 12.39
N TYR A 153 9.29 4.97 13.36
CA TYR A 153 8.56 5.55 14.50
C TYR A 153 9.09 5.13 15.88
N GLY A 154 10.12 4.30 15.94
CA GLY A 154 10.77 3.88 17.19
C GLY A 154 9.87 3.06 18.12
N GLU A 155 8.78 2.47 17.61
CA GLU A 155 7.84 1.66 18.37
C GLU A 155 7.34 0.46 17.55
N ALA A 156 6.88 -0.59 18.22
CA ALA A 156 6.35 -1.77 17.54
C ALA A 156 4.94 -1.50 16.95
N LEU A 157 4.69 -2.06 15.76
CA LEU A 157 3.35 -2.07 15.17
C LEU A 157 2.49 -3.11 15.90
N SER A 158 1.50 -2.62 16.66
CA SER A 158 0.55 -3.40 17.45
C SER A 158 -0.51 -4.11 16.60
#